data_AF-A0A9J6ZXN1-F1
#
_entry.id   AF-A0A9J6ZXN1-F1
#
_cell.length_a   1.000
_cell.length_b   1.000
_cell.length_c   1.000
_cell.angle_alpha   90.00
_cell.angle_beta   90.00
_cell.angle_gamma   90.00
#
_symmetry.space_group_name_H-M   'P 1'
#
loop_
_entity.id
_entity.type
_entity.pdbx_description
1 polymer ?
#
loop_
_entity_poly.entity_id
_entity_poly.type
_entity_poly.pdbx_seq_one_letter_code
_entity_poly.pdbx_strand_id
1 'polypeptide(L)' 'MHIRTTTDPITLHEVRNPEMHPCVYEGDGDNGLEIYFETEANKRTYLAMELEDRKVVQGNDSDDYVAEG' A
#
# COMPACT_ATOMS: atom_id res chain seq x y z
N MET A 1 14.76 2.52 -4.23
CA MET A 1 15.01 1.83 -2.94
C MET A 1 13.69 1.36 -2.35
N HIS A 2 13.50 0.04 -2.21
CA HIS A 2 12.29 -0.54 -1.62
C HIS A 2 12.37 -0.56 -0.09
N ILE A 3 11.41 0.07 0.58
CA ILE A 3 11.31 0.10 2.04
C ILE A 3 10.09 -0.71 2.45
N ARG A 4 10.30 -1.74 3.29
CA ARG A 4 9.21 -2.48 3.92
C ARG A 4 9.15 -2.12 5.40
N THR A 5 7.96 -1.80 5.89
CA THR A 5 7.70 -1.60 7.31
C THR A 5 6.69 -2.63 7.79
N THR A 6 7.12 -3.42 8.77
CA THR A 6 6.26 -4.39 9.47
C THR A 6 5.67 -3.81 10.74
N THR A 7 5.86 -2.51 11.00
CA THR A 7 5.24 -1.83 12.13
C THR A 7 3.99 -1.12 11.64
N ASP A 8 2.85 -1.51 12.21
CA ASP A 8 1.55 -0.93 11.89
C ASP A 8 1.53 0.54 12.32
N PRO A 9 1.30 1.51 11.43
CA PRO A 9 1.34 2.92 11.76
C PRO A 9 0.13 3.39 12.58
N ILE A 10 -0.92 2.58 12.70
CA ILE A 10 -2.15 2.88 13.45
C ILE A 10 -2.02 2.41 14.89
N THR A 11 -1.57 1.18 15.11
CA THR A 11 -1.43 0.59 16.45
C THR A 11 -0.02 0.69 17.02
N LEU A 12 0.97 1.01 16.19
CA LEU A 12 2.40 0.98 16.51
C LEU A 12 2.90 -0.40 16.96
N HIS A 13 2.14 -1.44 16.61
CA HIS A 13 2.51 -2.82 16.90
C HIS A 13 3.29 -3.43 15.74
N GLU A 14 4.20 -4.32 16.10
CA GLU A 14 4.92 -5.12 15.12
C GLU A 14 4.02 -6.25 14.60
N VAL A 15 3.77 -6.23 13.30
CA VAL A 15 3.02 -7.26 12.59
C VAL A 15 3.91 -8.50 12.45
N ARG A 16 3.55 -9.55 13.19
CA ARG A 16 4.16 -10.87 13.06
C ARG A 16 3.57 -11.57 11.84
N ASN A 17 4.42 -12.22 11.04
CA ASN A 17 4.01 -12.93 9.82
C ASN A 17 3.37 -12.01 8.74
N PRO A 18 4.07 -10.98 8.27
CA PRO A 18 3.55 -10.00 7.29
C PRO A 18 2.92 -10.63 6.04
N GLU A 19 3.41 -11.80 5.61
CA GLU A 19 2.92 -12.55 4.44
C GLU A 19 1.45 -13.01 4.56
N MET A 20 0.93 -13.13 5.79
CA MET A 20 -0.47 -13.50 6.06
C MET A 20 -1.34 -12.31 6.46
N HIS A 21 -0.76 -11.11 6.51
CA HIS A 21 -1.42 -9.91 6.98
C HIS A 21 -1.70 -8.94 5.83
N PRO A 22 -2.73 -8.09 5.96
CA PRO A 22 -3.04 -7.09 4.94
C PRO A 22 -1.89 -6.10 4.79
N CYS A 23 -1.50 -5.81 3.55
CA CYS A 23 -0.52 -4.78 3.24
C CYS A 23 -1.08 -3.70 2.30
N VAL A 24 -0.39 -2.57 2.27
CA VAL A 24 -0.55 -1.48 1.31
C VAL A 24 0.81 -1.18 0.71
N TYR A 25 0.86 -1.01 -0.60
CA TYR A 25 2.04 -0.56 -1.31
C TYR A 25 1.80 0.86 -1.80
N GLU A 26 2.77 1.73 -1.56
CA GLU A 26 2.75 3.13 -1.97
C GLU A 26 3.99 3.47 -2.78
N GLY A 27 3.82 4.25 -3.85
CA GLY A 27 4.91 4.64 -4.74
C GLY A 27 4.91 3.86 -6.05
N ASP A 28 5.90 4.14 -6.89
CA ASP A 28 6.05 3.57 -8.22
C ASP A 28 7.35 2.77 -8.31
N GLY A 29 7.23 1.50 -8.71
CA GLY A 29 8.33 0.61 -9.07
C GLY A 29 9.47 0.53 -8.03
N ASP A 30 10.57 1.24 -8.31
CA ASP A 30 11.82 1.15 -7.53
C ASP A 30 11.76 1.85 -6.18
N ASN A 31 10.87 2.85 -6.00
CA ASN A 31 10.75 3.65 -4.77
C ASN A 31 9.41 3.42 -4.08
N GLY A 32 9.12 2.13 -3.84
CA GLY A 32 7.94 1.69 -3.12
C GLY A 32 8.13 1.63 -1.60
N LEU A 33 7.09 2.00 -0.88
CA LEU A 33 6.89 1.77 0.54
C LEU A 33 5.82 0.70 0.73
N GLU A 34 6.22 -0.45 1.25
CA GLU A 34 5.32 -1.55 1.59
C GLU A 34 5.03 -1.53 3.10
N ILE A 35 3.75 -1.38 3.46
CA ILE A 35 3.29 -1.22 4.85
C ILE A 35 2.38 -2.39 5.20
N TYR A 36 2.73 -3.12 6.24
CA TYR A 36 1.92 -4.21 6.77
C TYR A 36 1.06 -3.75 7.95
N PHE A 37 -0.17 -4.27 8.00
CA PHE A 37 -1.16 -3.94 9.03
C PHE A 37 -1.52 -5.17 9.84
N GLU A 38 -1.73 -4.99 11.14
CA GLU A 38 -2.14 -6.08 12.02
C GLU A 38 -3.54 -6.59 11.63
N THR A 39 -4.41 -5.69 11.19
CA THR A 39 -5.80 -6.00 10.83
C THR A 39 -6.26 -5.23 9.58
N GLU A 40 -7.31 -5.74 8.92
CA GLU A 40 -7.97 -5.02 7.82
C GLU A 40 -8.59 -3.69 8.28
N ALA A 41 -9.03 -3.60 9.54
CA ALA A 41 -9.55 -2.37 10.11
C ALA A 41 -8.46 -1.28 10.13
N ASN A 42 -7.24 -1.62 10.55
CA ASN A 42 -6.11 -0.69 10.53
C ASN A 42 -5.75 -0.25 9.11
N LYS A 43 -5.72 -1.19 8.16
CA LYS A 43 -5.53 -0.86 6.74
C LYS A 43 -6.59 0.12 6.23
N ARG A 44 -7.87 -0.11 6.54
CA ARG A 44 -8.97 0.80 6.15
C ARG A 44 -8.83 2.16 6.80
N THR A 45 -8.52 2.22 8.09
CA THR A 45 -8.24 3.48 8.79
C THR A 45 -7.08 4.21 8.12
N TYR A 46 -5.99 3.52 7.80
CA TYR A 46 -4.83 4.10 7.14
C TYR A 46 -5.11 4.59 5.70
N LEU A 47 -5.99 3.92 4.96
CA LEU A 47 -6.44 4.35 3.63
C LEU A 47 -7.45 5.50 3.71
N ALA A 48 -8.28 5.53 4.76
CA ALA A 48 -9.30 6.56 4.99
C ALA A 48 -8.73 7.82 5.66
N MET A 49 -7.59 7.70 6.34
CA MET A 49 -6.78 8.84 6.73
C MET A 49 -6.35 9.51 5.43
N GLU A 50 -7.01 10.62 5.09
CA GLU A 50 -6.61 11.54 4.03
C GLU A 50 -5.23 12.10 4.40
N LEU A 51 -4.19 11.31 4.12
CA LEU A 51 -2.82 11.78 4.08
C LEU A 51 -2.79 12.71 2.87
N GLU A 52 -2.90 14.02 3.11
CA GLU A 52 -3.00 15.09 2.10
C GLU A 52 -1.91 15.08 1.01
N ASP A 53 -0.90 14.21 1.13
CA ASP A 53 0.20 14.05 0.17
C ASP A 53 0.18 12.73 -0.63
N ARG A 54 -0.85 11.88 -0.46
CA ARG A 54 -0.99 10.69 -1.31
C ARG A 54 -1.37 11.13 -2.73
N LYS A 55 -0.36 11.38 -3.57
CA LYS A 55 -0.44 11.04 -5.00
C LYS A 55 -0.57 9.53 -5.13
N VAL A 56 -1.71 9.00 -4.71
CA VAL A 56 -2.22 7.76 -5.27
C VAL A 56 -2.44 8.07 -6.74
N VAL A 57 -1.44 7.79 -7.57
CA VAL A 57 -1.72 7.31 -8.92
C VAL A 57 -2.54 6.05 -8.68
N GLN A 58 -3.86 6.24 -8.57
CA GLN A 58 -4.77 5.19 -8.95
C GLN A 58 -4.42 4.96 -10.41
N GLY A 59 -3.60 3.95 -10.67
CA GLY A 59 -3.40 3.38 -11.98
C GLY A 59 -4.73 2.83 -12.44
N ASN A 60 -5.60 3.73 -12.87
CA ASN A 60 -6.69 3.45 -13.76
C ASN A 60 -6.16 3.57 -15.19
N ASP A 61 -4.97 3.00 -15.46
CA ASP A 61 -4.51 2.70 -16.81
C ASP A 61 -5.19 1.41 -17.29
N SER A 62 -6.53 1.40 -17.19
CA SER A 62 -7.35 0.61 -18.09
C SER A 62 -7.54 1.40 -19.38
N ASP A 63 -6.45 1.94 -19.94
CA ASP A 63 -6.44 2.52 -21.28
C ASP A 63 -5.80 1.48 -22.22
N ASP A 64 -6.70 0.68 -22.77
CA ASP A 64 -6.68 0.22 -24.17
C ASP A 64 -5.41 -0.51 -24.66
N TYR A 65 -5.30 -1.79 -24.30
CA TYR A 65 -4.47 -2.73 -25.06
C TYR A 65 -5.17 -3.10 -26.37
N VAL A 66 -5.06 -2.26 -27.41
CA VAL A 66 -5.40 -2.64 -28.80
C VAL A 66 -4.25 -3.39 -29.43
N ALA A 67 -4.35 -4.71 -29.43
CA ALA A 67 -3.56 -5.57 -30.30
C ALA A 67 -4.18 -5.58 -31.70
N GLU A 68 -3.67 -4.72 -32.59
CA GLU A 68 -3.87 -4.82 -34.05
C GLU A 68 -2.49 -4.60 -34.68
N GLY A 69 -1.94 -5.40 -35.59
CA GLY A 69 -2.30 -6.62 -36.29
C GLY A 69 -1.13 -6.95 -37.21
#